data_AF-A0A9E4VC12-F1
#
_entry.id   AF-A0A9E4VC12-F1
#
_cell.length_a   1.000
_cell.length_b   1.000
_cell.length_c   1.000
_cell.angle_alpha   90.00
_cell.angle_beta   90.00
_cell.angle_gamma   90.00
#
_symmetry.space_group_name_H-M   'P 1'
#
loop_
_entity.id
_entity.type
_entity.pdbx_description
1 polymer ?
#
loop_
_entity_poly.entity_id
_entity_poly.type
_entity_poly.pdbx_seq_one_letter_code
_entity_poly.pdbx_strand_id
1 'polypeptide(L)' 'MAQHDPDELSAEAFAALAAQLGVPLSPERLAELYPDVKVLLERIAPLWDIDVSSVAPEEVA' A
#
# COMPACT_ATOMS: atom_id res chain seq x y z
N MET A 1 -2.23 17.38 -16.36
CA MET A 1 -2.47 16.66 -15.09
C MET A 1 -1.53 15.48 -15.11
N ALA A 2 -0.56 15.42 -14.20
CA ALA A 2 0.36 14.30 -14.15
C ALA A 2 -0.45 13.06 -13.78
N GLN A 3 -0.54 12.10 -14.70
CA GLN A 3 -0.97 10.75 -14.38
C GLN A 3 0.04 10.24 -13.36
N HIS A 4 -0.39 10.11 -12.11
CA HIS A 4 0.34 9.31 -11.16
C HIS A 4 0.19 7.88 -11.68
N ASP A 5 1.24 7.35 -12.31
CA ASP A 5 1.40 5.90 -12.40
C ASP A 5 1.66 5.48 -10.96
N PRO A 6 0.73 4.78 -10.27
CA PRO A 6 1.09 4.18 -9.00
C PRO A 6 2.08 3.09 -9.36
N ASP A 7 3.37 3.37 -9.18
CA ASP A 7 4.42 2.37 -9.35
C ASP A 7 3.96 1.10 -8.65
N GLU A 8 3.74 0.05 -9.45
CA GLU A 8 3.23 -1.24 -8.98
C GLU A 8 4.12 -1.69 -7.81
N LEU A 9 3.51 -1.98 -6.65
CA LEU A 9 4.28 -2.40 -5.47
C LEU A 9 5.13 -3.61 -5.84
N SER A 10 6.45 -3.43 -5.91
CA SER A 10 7.38 -4.53 -6.18
C SER A 10 7.58 -5.39 -4.93
N ALA A 11 7.96 -6.66 -5.13
CA ALA A 11 8.29 -7.54 -4.01
C ALA A 11 9.46 -7.02 -3.16
N GLU A 12 10.41 -6.31 -3.79
CA GLU A 12 11.52 -5.66 -3.09
C GLU A 12 11.04 -4.49 -2.22
N ALA A 13 10.18 -3.63 -2.76
CA ALA A 13 9.60 -2.52 -2.01
C ALA A 13 8.71 -3.03 -0.85
N PHE A 14 7.97 -4.11 -1.06
CA PHE A 14 7.21 -4.78 0.00
C PHE A 14 8.11 -5.31 1.12
N ALA A 15 9.21 -6.00 0.78
CA ALA A 15 10.16 -6.50 1.77
C ALA A 15 10.84 -5.37 2.54
N ALA A 16 11.18 -4.26 1.86
CA ALA A 16 11.74 -3.07 2.49
C ALA A 16 10.75 -2.44 3.48
N LEU A 17 9.46 -2.34 3.11
CA LEU A 17 8.40 -1.83 3.99
C LEU A 17 8.23 -2.72 5.24
N ALA A 18 8.21 -4.04 5.08
CA ALA A 18 8.11 -4.97 6.20
C ALA A 18 9.28 -4.82 7.19
N ALA A 19 10.50 -4.61 6.67
CA ALA A 19 11.68 -4.34 7.48
C ALA A 19 11.60 -2.99 8.21
N GLN A 20 11.11 -1.93 7.56
CA GLN A 20 10.91 -0.61 8.17
C GLN A 20 9.88 -0.63 9.30
N LEU A 21 8.82 -1.42 9.15
CA LEU A 21 7.80 -1.63 10.17
C LEU A 21 8.29 -2.53 11.32
N GLY A 22 9.51 -3.06 11.23
CA GLY A 22 10.08 -3.95 12.24
C GLY A 22 9.36 -5.28 12.34
N VAL A 23 8.75 -5.76 11.24
CA VAL A 23 8.07 -7.06 11.18
C VAL A 23 9.09 -8.12 10.77
N PRO A 24 9.58 -8.97 11.69
CA PRO A 24 10.59 -9.97 11.37
C PRO A 24 9.94 -11.15 10.64
N LEU A 25 9.71 -11.00 9.34
CA LEU A 25 9.18 -12.07 8.50
C LEU A 25 10.32 -12.84 7.83
N SER A 26 10.17 -14.16 7.78
CA SER A 26 11.04 -14.98 6.94
C SER A 26 10.77 -14.69 5.46
N PRO A 27 11.73 -14.95 4.56
CA PRO A 27 11.53 -14.78 3.11
C PRO A 27 10.32 -15.55 2.58
N GLU A 28 10.07 -16.75 3.10
CA GLU A 28 8.90 -17.56 2.72
C GLU A 28 7.60 -16.86 3.10
N ARG A 29 7.55 -16.26 4.29
CA ARG A 29 6.34 -15.57 4.75
C ARG A 29 6.11 -14.26 4.03
N LEU A 30 7.17 -13.56 3.63
CA LEU A 30 7.07 -12.40 2.74
C LEU A 30 6.51 -12.78 1.38
N ALA A 31 7.01 -13.88 0.79
CA ALA A 31 6.54 -14.36 -0.51
C ALA A 31 5.05 -14.78 -0.47
N GLU A 32 4.58 -15.32 0.64
CA GLU A 32 3.16 -15.68 0.83
C GLU A 32 2.25 -14.45 0.98
N LEU A 33 2.69 -13.42 1.72
CA LEU A 33 1.88 -12.23 2.01
C LEU A 33 1.86 -11.21 0.87
N TYR A 34 2.92 -11.17 0.05
CA TYR A 34 3.05 -10.17 -1.01
C TYR A 34 1.86 -10.13 -1.98
N PRO A 35 1.36 -11.26 -2.53
CA PRO A 35 0.19 -11.26 -3.41
C PRO A 35 -1.07 -10.70 -2.75
N ASP A 36 -1.30 -11.03 -1.48
CA ASP A 36 -2.48 -10.58 -0.73
C ASP A 36 -2.45 -9.06 -0.52
N VAL A 37 -1.28 -8.52 -0.14
CA VAL A 37 -1.09 -7.09 0.04
C VAL A 37 -1.25 -6.35 -1.29
N LYS A 38 -0.73 -6.91 -2.38
CA LYS A 38 -0.89 -6.35 -3.72
C LYS A 38 -2.38 -6.25 -4.11
N VAL A 39 -3.16 -7.31 -3.90
CA VAL A 39 -4.61 -7.30 -4.16
C VAL A 39 -5.33 -6.26 -3.31
N LEU A 40 -4.95 -6.09 -2.04
CA LEU A 40 -5.55 -5.06 -1.19
C LEU A 40 -5.25 -3.65 -1.70
N LEU A 41 -4.03 -3.39 -2.16
CA LEU A 41 -3.66 -2.12 -2.78
C LEU A 41 -4.44 -1.85 -4.06
N GLU A 42 -4.58 -2.85 -4.94
CA GLU A 42 -5.40 -2.75 -6.15
C GLU A 42 -6.87 -2.45 -5.84
N ARG A 43 -7.41 -3.01 -4.75
CA ARG A 43 -8.80 -2.77 -4.33
C ARG A 43 -9.03 -1.35 -3.80
N ILE A 44 -8.03 -0.74 -3.16
CA ILE A 44 -8.13 0.65 -2.69
C ILE A 44 -7.64 1.66 -3.73
N ALA A 45 -7.03 1.21 -4.83
CA ALA A 45 -6.55 2.07 -5.90
C ALA A 45 -7.60 3.07 -6.42
N PRO A 46 -8.90 2.71 -6.56
CA PRO A 46 -9.92 3.67 -7.00
C PRO A 46 -10.17 4.83 -6.03
N LEU A 47 -9.76 4.71 -4.77
CA LEU A 47 -9.93 5.79 -3.78
C LEU A 47 -9.01 6.98 -4.05
N TRP A 48 -7.90 6.79 -4.78
CA TRP A 48 -6.96 7.86 -5.10
C TRP A 48 -7.55 8.93 -6.02
N ASP A 49 -8.54 8.57 -6.85
CA ASP A 49 -9.19 9.49 -7.78
C ASP A 49 -10.33 10.29 -7.13
N ILE A 50 -10.62 10.05 -5.86
CA ILE A 50 -11.69 10.74 -5.13
C ILE A 50 -11.19 12.13 -4.72
N ASP A 51 -11.89 13.17 -5.17
CA ASP A 51 -11.64 14.54 -4.70
C ASP A 51 -12.11 14.70 -3.25
N VAL A 52 -11.13 14.74 -2.33
CA VAL A 52 -11.35 14.96 -0.90
C VAL A 52 -11.04 16.38 -0.46
N SER A 53 -10.83 17.32 -1.39
CA SER A 53 -10.41 18.71 -1.07
C SER A 53 -11.41 19.49 -0.20
N SER A 54 -12.68 19.09 -0.20
CA SER A 54 -13.76 19.71 0.58
C SER A 54 -14.09 18.98 1.89
N VAL A 55 -13.40 17.87 2.19
CA VAL A 55 -13.68 17.02 3.34
C VAL A 55 -12.53 17.15 4.35
N ALA A 56 -12.86 17.54 5.58
CA ALA A 56 -11.90 17.51 6.68
C ALA A 56 -11.79 16.08 7.24
N PRO A 57 -10.58 15.60 7.58
CA PRO A 57 -10.43 14.35 8.32
C PRO A 57 -11.16 14.43 9.66
N GLU A 58 -11.94 13.40 9.99
CA GLU A 58 -12.56 13.30 11.30
C GLU A 58 -11.49 12.90 12.34
N GLU A 59 -11.32 13.70 13.39
CA GLU A 59 -10.40 13.36 14.49
C GLU A 59 -10.99 12.21 15.30
N VAL A 60 -10.36 11.03 15.22
CA VAL A 60 -10.72 9.88 16.06
C VAL A 60 -10.04 10.06 17.42
N ALA A 61 -10.83 10.35 18.45
CA ALA A 61 -10.40 10.59 19.84
C ALA A 61 -10.05 9.30 20.60
#